data_AF-A0A1B6J5K0-F1
#
_entry.id   AF-A0A1B6J5K0-F1
#
_cell.length_a   1.000
_cell.length_b   1.000
_cell.length_c   1.000
_cell.angle_alpha   90.00
_cell.angle_beta   90.00
_cell.angle_gamma   90.00
#
_symmetry.space_group_name_H-M   'P 1'
#
loop_
_entity.id
_entity.type
_entity.pdbx_description
1 polymer ?
#
loop_
_entity_poly.entity_id
_entity_poly.type
_entity_poly.pdbx_seq_one_letter_code
_entity_poly.pdbx_strand_id
1 'polypeptide(L)'
;MAAIRHALQHEVFQPCDERLLAFVHVSKAFKKKKTSFLCISVTKETPLIVNIYQVKKTDKNVMKKKRSWNLSNLTLVDGKTTSLETHEFDLHFDKVYKWFASNLQERQCFLIVLWKQCSSYSLKERPEFKNLPKEWISGELSPSQTQSQITALTGDVEVDGEDYQALTEREEM
;
A
#
# COMPACT_ATOMS: atom_id res chain seq x y z
N MET A 1 -7.02 14.01 2.89
CA MET A 1 -6.10 12.98 2.36
C MET A 1 -5.28 13.48 1.17
N ALA A 2 -5.88 14.10 0.16
CA ALA A 2 -5.16 14.56 -1.05
C ALA A 2 -3.95 15.47 -0.77
N ALA A 3 -4.05 16.43 0.17
CA ALA A 3 -2.94 17.31 0.52
C ALA A 3 -1.72 16.58 1.11
N ILE A 4 -1.96 15.57 1.97
CA ILE A 4 -0.87 14.76 2.55
C ILE A 4 -0.25 13.88 1.47
N ARG A 5 -1.07 13.27 0.59
CA ARG A 5 -0.60 12.48 -0.54
C ARG A 5 0.31 13.32 -1.45
N HIS A 6 -0.13 14.52 -1.81
CA HIS A 6 0.64 15.47 -2.62
C HIS A 6 1.95 15.84 -1.93
N ALA A 7 1.92 16.19 -0.65
CA ALA A 7 3.14 16.48 0.12
C ALA A 7 4.12 15.30 0.14
N LEU A 8 3.65 14.07 0.42
CA LEU A 8 4.48 12.87 0.40
C LEU A 8 5.07 12.63 -0.99
N GLN A 9 4.24 12.70 -2.05
CA GLN A 9 4.70 12.50 -3.42
C GLN A 9 5.76 13.54 -3.81
N HIS A 10 5.50 14.83 -3.64
CA HIS A 10 6.40 15.90 -4.09
C HIS A 10 7.65 16.06 -3.20
N GLU A 11 7.52 15.98 -1.88
CA GLU A 11 8.63 16.24 -0.97
C GLU A 11 9.52 15.02 -0.72
N VAL A 12 8.97 13.79 -0.82
CA VAL A 12 9.66 12.58 -0.37
C VAL A 12 9.98 11.60 -1.49
N PHE A 13 9.07 11.42 -2.46
CA PHE A 13 9.19 10.37 -3.48
C PHE A 13 9.64 10.90 -4.85
N GLN A 14 9.14 12.05 -5.28
CA GLN A 14 9.52 12.68 -6.54
C GLN A 14 11.03 12.98 -6.64
N PRO A 15 11.74 13.44 -5.58
CA PRO A 15 13.19 13.63 -5.66
C PRO A 15 13.99 12.33 -5.77
N CYS A 16 13.37 11.18 -5.49
CA CYS A 16 13.98 9.86 -5.62
C CYS A 16 13.51 9.11 -6.88
N ASP A 17 12.81 9.80 -7.78
CA ASP A 17 12.12 9.22 -8.93
C ASP A 17 11.23 8.01 -8.61
N GLU A 18 10.56 8.09 -7.45
CA GLU A 18 9.60 7.09 -6.99
C GLU A 18 8.16 7.63 -7.10
N ARG A 19 7.22 6.73 -7.38
CA ARG A 19 5.78 6.99 -7.36
C ARG A 19 5.17 6.39 -6.10
N LEU A 20 4.48 7.20 -5.30
CA LEU A 20 3.72 6.78 -4.15
C LEU A 20 2.47 6.02 -4.62
N LEU A 21 2.30 4.78 -4.16
CA LEU A 21 1.14 3.95 -4.46
C LEU A 21 0.07 4.17 -3.39
N ALA A 22 0.37 3.85 -2.13
CA ALA A 22 -0.53 4.02 -1.01
C ALA A 22 0.22 4.54 0.22
N PHE A 23 -0.51 5.16 1.15
CA PHE A 23 0.01 5.53 2.46
C PHE A 23 -1.03 5.29 3.55
N VAL A 24 -0.56 5.10 4.78
CA VAL A 24 -1.40 5.02 5.97
C VAL A 24 -0.76 5.78 7.11
N HIS A 25 -1.55 6.58 7.82
CA HIS A 25 -1.11 7.22 9.05
C HIS A 25 -1.09 6.20 10.19
N VAL A 26 0.07 6.02 10.83
CA VAL A 26 0.25 5.01 11.88
C VAL A 26 0.94 5.56 13.12
N SER A 27 0.68 4.90 14.25
CA SER A 27 1.48 4.98 15.47
C SER A 27 2.06 3.61 15.81
N LYS A 28 3.10 3.56 16.64
CA LYS A 28 3.52 2.28 17.21
C LYS A 28 2.50 1.87 18.27
N ALA A 29 2.08 0.61 18.29
CA ALA A 29 1.07 0.10 19.23
C ALA A 29 1.30 0.55 20.69
N PHE A 30 2.56 0.57 21.15
CA PHE A 30 2.93 0.99 22.52
C PHE A 30 3.31 2.47 22.70
N LYS A 31 3.35 3.29 21.63
CA LYS A 31 3.76 4.71 21.67
C LYS A 31 2.87 5.56 20.76
N LYS A 32 1.59 5.71 21.16
CA LYS A 32 0.57 6.50 20.45
C LYS A 32 0.98 7.95 20.13
N LYS A 33 1.83 8.58 20.96
CA LYS A 33 2.32 9.96 20.74
C LYS A 33 3.26 10.13 19.54
N LYS A 34 3.92 9.08 19.05
CA LYS A 34 4.89 9.16 17.94
C LYS A 34 4.31 8.63 16.65
N THR A 35 3.51 9.45 15.98
CA THR A 35 2.92 9.14 14.67
C THR A 35 3.98 9.09 13.56
N SER A 36 3.67 8.38 12.49
CA SER A 36 4.46 8.21 11.27
C SER A 36 3.50 7.93 10.11
N PHE A 37 3.98 8.04 8.88
CA PHE A 37 3.31 7.48 7.72
C PHE A 37 4.04 6.23 7.29
N LEU A 38 3.30 5.17 6.96
CA LEU A 38 3.83 4.10 6.13
C LEU A 38 3.42 4.39 4.70
N CYS A 39 4.36 4.26 3.78
CA CYS A 39 4.18 4.56 2.38
C CYS A 39 4.68 3.37 1.55
N ILE A 40 3.93 2.99 0.53
CA ILE A 40 4.36 2.03 -0.48
C ILE A 40 4.67 2.85 -1.72
N SER A 41 5.87 2.71 -2.27
CA SER A 41 6.24 3.37 -3.51
C SER A 41 6.93 2.41 -4.46
N VAL A 42 6.91 2.77 -5.74
CA VAL A 42 7.57 2.03 -6.82
C VAL A 42 8.54 2.98 -7.53
N THR A 43 9.72 2.49 -7.90
CA THR A 43 10.64 3.24 -8.78
C THR A 43 10.04 3.37 -10.17
N LYS A 44 10.31 4.47 -10.89
CA LYS A 44 9.86 4.58 -12.30
C LYS A 44 10.86 4.00 -13.28
N GLU A 45 12.13 3.89 -12.88
CA GLU A 45 13.18 3.29 -13.69
C GLU A 45 13.15 1.75 -13.60
N THR A 46 13.54 1.08 -14.69
CA THR A 46 13.66 -0.37 -14.76
C THR A 46 15.00 -0.84 -14.19
N PRO A 47 15.02 -1.93 -13.38
CA PRO A 47 13.87 -2.74 -12.96
C PRO A 47 12.97 -2.00 -11.96
N LEU A 48 11.65 -2.18 -12.10
CA LEU A 48 10.67 -1.62 -11.17
C LEU A 48 10.86 -2.27 -9.79
N ILE A 49 11.14 -1.47 -8.78
CA ILE A 49 11.36 -1.92 -7.40
C ILE A 49 10.31 -1.28 -6.50
N VAL A 50 9.59 -2.12 -5.76
CA VAL A 50 8.64 -1.66 -4.75
C VAL A 50 9.32 -1.62 -3.38
N ASN A 51 9.16 -0.48 -2.70
CA ASN A 51 9.69 -0.23 -1.38
C ASN A 51 8.60 0.26 -0.42
N ILE A 52 8.74 -0.12 0.85
CA ILE A 52 7.90 0.32 1.96
C ILE A 52 8.74 1.27 2.80
N TYR A 53 8.23 2.47 3.05
CA TYR A 53 8.93 3.51 3.80
C TYR A 53 8.18 3.88 5.06
N GLN A 54 8.91 4.05 6.16
CA GLN A 54 8.42 4.79 7.32
C GLN A 54 8.84 6.25 7.17
N VAL A 55 7.88 7.14 6.93
CA VAL A 55 8.09 8.58 6.86
C VAL A 55 7.68 9.25 8.17
N LYS A 56 8.48 10.19 8.66
CA LYS A 56 8.13 11.01 9.83
C LYS A 56 8.25 12.49 9.52
N LYS A 57 7.37 13.28 10.13
CA LYS A 57 7.52 14.72 10.20
C LYS A 57 8.61 15.06 11.22
N THR A 58 9.54 15.90 10.79
CA THR A 58 10.55 16.49 11.67
C THR A 58 9.98 17.72 12.38
N ASP A 59 10.68 18.21 13.39
CA ASP A 59 10.30 19.42 14.15
C ASP A 59 10.13 20.65 13.23
N LYS A 60 10.92 20.69 12.14
CA LYS A 60 10.86 21.74 11.10
C LYS A 60 9.70 21.55 10.11
N ASN A 61 8.69 20.74 10.45
CA ASN A 61 7.54 20.43 9.60
C ASN A 61 7.88 19.66 8.30
N VAL A 62 9.14 19.30 8.05
CA VAL A 62 9.60 18.57 6.85
C VAL A 62 9.41 17.06 7.01
N MET A 63 8.90 16.40 5.98
CA MET A 63 8.76 14.93 5.95
C MET A 63 10.05 14.24 5.51
N LYS A 64 10.52 13.23 6.25
CA LYS A 64 11.73 12.46 5.89
C LYS A 64 11.53 10.96 6.05
N LYS A 65 12.15 10.19 5.15
CA LYS A 65 12.28 8.73 5.23
C LYS A 65 13.11 8.37 6.46
N LYS A 66 12.47 7.80 7.48
CA LYS A 66 13.15 7.29 8.68
C LYS A 66 13.67 5.88 8.47
N ARG A 67 12.93 5.06 7.73
CA ARG A 67 13.29 3.68 7.43
C ARG A 67 12.76 3.29 6.06
N SER A 68 13.47 2.41 5.39
CA SER A 68 13.10 1.81 4.11
C SER A 68 13.19 0.29 4.24
N TRP A 69 12.26 -0.41 3.60
CA TRP A 69 12.27 -1.85 3.45
C TRP A 69 11.93 -2.18 2.00
N ASN A 70 12.72 -3.05 1.38
CA ASN A 70 12.35 -3.59 0.08
C ASN A 70 11.15 -4.54 0.22
N LEU A 71 10.24 -4.54 -0.74
CA LEU A 71 9.09 -5.46 -0.73
C LEU A 71 9.54 -6.93 -0.64
N SER A 72 10.68 -7.29 -1.24
CA SER A 72 11.25 -8.64 -1.19
C SER A 72 11.67 -9.10 0.21
N ASN A 73 11.83 -8.18 1.17
CA ASN A 73 12.17 -8.53 2.55
C ASN A 73 10.92 -8.80 3.40
N LEU A 74 9.71 -8.55 2.86
CA LEU A 74 8.46 -8.80 3.57
C LEU A 74 8.18 -10.29 3.54
N THR A 75 8.00 -10.89 4.72
CA THR A 75 7.74 -12.33 4.88
C THR A 75 6.32 -12.62 5.29
N LEU A 76 5.70 -11.74 6.08
CA LEU A 76 4.34 -11.92 6.56
C LEU A 76 3.65 -10.58 6.88
N VAL A 77 2.35 -10.52 6.60
CA VAL A 77 1.44 -9.44 6.97
C VAL A 77 0.33 -10.03 7.85
N ASP A 78 0.22 -9.57 9.09
CA ASP A 78 -0.83 -10.00 10.02
C ASP A 78 -1.81 -8.85 10.26
N GLY A 79 -3.05 -9.01 9.78
CA GLY A 79 -4.14 -8.06 10.02
C GLY A 79 -4.70 -8.06 11.44
N LYS A 80 -4.18 -8.91 12.34
CA LYS A 80 -4.66 -9.24 13.69
C LYS A 80 -6.03 -9.90 13.74
N THR A 81 -6.99 -9.40 12.97
CA THR A 81 -8.36 -9.93 12.90
C THR A 81 -8.94 -9.61 11.53
N THR A 82 -9.80 -10.51 11.04
CA THR A 82 -10.57 -10.31 9.80
C THR A 82 -11.64 -9.22 9.91
N SER A 83 -11.80 -8.60 11.09
CA SER A 83 -12.71 -7.48 11.32
C SER A 83 -12.19 -6.21 10.67
N LEU A 84 -13.09 -5.54 9.93
CA LEU A 84 -12.85 -4.25 9.28
C LEU A 84 -12.64 -3.11 10.28
N GLU A 85 -13.03 -3.30 11.54
CA GLU A 85 -12.92 -2.30 12.62
C GLU A 85 -11.57 -2.34 13.36
N THR A 86 -10.68 -3.23 12.93
CA THR A 86 -9.35 -3.38 13.55
C THR A 86 -8.40 -2.30 13.03
N HIS A 87 -7.76 -1.56 13.93
CA HIS A 87 -6.74 -0.56 13.57
C HIS A 87 -5.32 -1.16 13.52
N GLU A 88 -5.12 -2.29 14.16
CA GLU A 88 -3.80 -2.91 14.30
C GLU A 88 -3.45 -3.79 13.09
N PHE A 89 -2.15 -3.85 12.80
CA PHE A 89 -1.57 -4.79 11.85
C PHE A 89 -0.06 -4.90 12.08
N ASP A 90 0.51 -6.05 11.77
CA ASP A 90 1.93 -6.32 11.93
C ASP A 90 2.57 -6.60 10.56
N LEU A 91 3.75 -6.02 10.34
CA LEU A 91 4.59 -6.29 9.17
C LEU A 91 5.85 -7.03 9.61
N HIS A 92 6.12 -8.18 9.01
CA HIS A 92 7.25 -9.04 9.33
C HIS A 92 8.34 -8.89 8.27
N PHE A 93 9.49 -8.36 8.67
CA PHE A 93 10.71 -8.29 7.85
C PHE A 93 11.85 -9.00 8.60
N ASP A 94 12.94 -8.27 8.91
CA ASP A 94 13.99 -8.68 9.86
C ASP A 94 13.44 -8.98 11.26
N LYS A 95 12.36 -8.27 11.61
CA LYS A 95 11.62 -8.41 12.86
C LYS A 95 10.18 -8.00 12.65
N VAL A 96 9.39 -8.19 13.70
CA VAL A 96 7.97 -7.82 13.72
C VAL A 96 7.82 -6.34 14.03
N TYR A 97 7.17 -5.61 13.12
CA TYR A 97 6.79 -4.22 13.31
C TYR A 97 5.29 -4.10 13.50
N LYS A 98 4.89 -3.78 14.74
CA LYS A 98 3.49 -3.61 15.12
C LYS A 98 3.02 -2.17 14.92
N TRP A 99 1.97 -2.01 14.13
CA TRP A 99 1.42 -0.71 13.75
C TRP A 99 -0.03 -0.57 14.18
N PHE A 100 -0.41 0.66 14.49
CA PHE A 100 -1.78 1.05 14.76
C PHE A 100 -2.14 2.17 13.77
N ALA A 101 -3.04 1.89 12.84
CA ALA A 101 -3.53 2.87 11.88
C ALA A 101 -4.42 3.91 12.54
N SER A 102 -4.31 5.18 12.16
CA SER A 102 -5.22 6.24 12.63
C SER A 102 -6.57 6.18 11.94
N ASN A 103 -6.64 5.59 10.75
CA ASN A 103 -7.83 5.52 9.91
C ASN A 103 -8.00 4.11 9.32
N LEU A 104 -9.19 3.53 9.46
CA LEU A 104 -9.51 2.17 8.99
C LEU A 104 -9.50 2.07 7.47
N GLN A 105 -9.99 3.08 6.78
CA GLN A 105 -10.01 3.13 5.32
C GLN A 105 -8.58 3.21 4.74
N GLU A 106 -7.71 4.02 5.35
CA GLU A 106 -6.30 4.10 4.95
C GLU A 106 -5.60 2.76 5.19
N ARG A 107 -5.88 2.09 6.32
CA ARG A 107 -5.37 0.74 6.62
C ARG A 107 -5.82 -0.26 5.56
N GLN A 108 -7.11 -0.30 5.25
CA GLN A 108 -7.67 -1.18 4.23
C GLN A 108 -7.01 -0.95 2.88
N CYS A 109 -6.97 0.30 2.41
CA CYS A 109 -6.35 0.67 1.15
C CYS A 109 -4.86 0.27 1.11
N PHE A 110 -4.12 0.55 2.19
CA PHE A 110 -2.71 0.19 2.29
C PHE A 110 -2.47 -1.33 2.21
N LEU A 111 -3.25 -2.13 2.93
CA LEU A 111 -3.10 -3.58 2.96
C LEU A 111 -3.48 -4.24 1.63
N ILE A 112 -4.54 -3.74 0.98
CA ILE A 112 -4.95 -4.20 -0.35
C ILE A 112 -3.86 -3.87 -1.37
N VAL A 113 -3.38 -2.63 -1.41
CA VAL A 113 -2.31 -2.23 -2.34
C VAL A 113 -1.04 -3.02 -2.06
N LEU A 114 -0.69 -3.25 -0.80
CA LEU A 114 0.47 -4.06 -0.42
C LEU A 114 0.36 -5.49 -0.96
N TRP A 115 -0.79 -6.13 -0.76
CA TRP A 115 -1.05 -7.47 -1.28
C TRP A 115 -0.95 -7.52 -2.81
N LYS A 116 -1.57 -6.56 -3.51
CA LYS A 116 -1.48 -6.45 -4.98
C LYS A 116 -0.03 -6.37 -5.43
N GLN A 117 0.80 -5.51 -4.80
CA GLN A 117 2.21 -5.44 -5.16
C GLN A 117 2.97 -6.74 -4.86
N CYS A 118 2.64 -7.45 -3.78
CA CYS A 118 3.26 -8.75 -3.50
C CYS A 118 2.84 -9.85 -4.49
N SER A 119 1.63 -9.76 -5.04
CA SER A 119 1.07 -10.74 -5.97
C SER A 119 1.50 -10.50 -7.41
N SER A 120 1.56 -9.24 -7.85
CA SER A 120 1.92 -8.84 -9.22
C SER A 120 3.43 -8.90 -9.49
N TYR A 121 4.27 -8.69 -8.47
CA TYR A 121 5.72 -8.79 -8.65
C TYR A 121 6.21 -10.24 -8.45
N SER A 122 7.12 -10.68 -9.31
CA SER A 122 7.82 -11.96 -9.18
C SER A 122 8.82 -11.92 -8.02
N LEU A 123 8.30 -11.93 -6.79
CA LEU A 123 9.09 -12.10 -5.58
C LEU A 123 9.62 -13.53 -5.50
N LYS A 124 10.88 -13.69 -5.04
CA LYS A 124 11.48 -15.02 -4.83
C LYS A 124 10.68 -15.85 -3.82
N GLU A 125 10.18 -15.19 -2.77
CA GLU A 125 9.28 -15.76 -1.79
C GLU A 125 8.09 -14.81 -1.62
N ARG A 126 6.88 -15.35 -1.73
CA ARG A 126 5.65 -14.55 -1.54
C ARG A 126 5.36 -14.41 -0.05
N PRO A 127 5.16 -13.19 0.46
CA PRO A 127 4.78 -13.00 1.85
C PRO A 127 3.41 -13.62 2.15
N GLU A 128 3.27 -14.18 3.34
CA GLU A 128 2.00 -14.74 3.81
C GLU A 128 1.10 -13.65 4.38
N PHE A 129 -0.19 -13.64 4.02
CA PHE A 129 -1.18 -12.68 4.53
C PHE A 129 -2.15 -13.41 5.47
N LYS A 130 -2.12 -13.06 6.77
CA LYS A 130 -2.96 -13.66 7.82
C LYS A 130 -3.95 -12.67 8.37
N ASN A 131 -5.07 -13.19 8.86
CA ASN A 131 -6.08 -12.43 9.59
C ASN A 131 -6.57 -11.18 8.83
N LEU A 132 -6.77 -11.33 7.52
CA LEU A 132 -7.31 -10.30 6.65
C LEU A 132 -8.57 -10.82 5.96
N PRO A 133 -9.54 -9.94 5.63
CA PRO A 133 -10.69 -10.32 4.81
C PRO A 133 -10.23 -10.96 3.50
N LYS A 134 -10.85 -12.07 3.11
CA LYS A 134 -10.51 -12.77 1.86
C LYS A 134 -10.65 -11.85 0.65
N GLU A 135 -11.70 -11.05 0.61
CA GLU A 135 -11.96 -10.02 -0.40
C GLU A 135 -10.74 -9.12 -0.69
N TRP A 136 -9.90 -8.84 0.32
CA TRP A 136 -8.74 -7.97 0.15
C TRP A 136 -7.56 -8.66 -0.54
N ILE A 137 -7.54 -10.00 -0.51
CA ILE A 137 -6.44 -10.87 -0.93
C ILE A 137 -6.87 -11.90 -1.98
N SER A 138 -8.05 -11.73 -2.59
CA SER A 138 -8.56 -12.62 -3.66
C SER A 138 -8.30 -12.06 -5.07
N GLY A 139 -7.88 -10.81 -5.21
CA GLY A 139 -7.78 -10.12 -6.51
C GLY A 139 -9.13 -9.66 -7.06
N GLU A 140 -10.20 -10.35 -6.70
CA GLU A 140 -11.60 -10.02 -7.00
C GLU A 140 -12.15 -8.98 -6.02
N LEU A 141 -11.70 -7.74 -6.14
CA LEU A 141 -12.38 -6.64 -5.43
C LEU A 141 -13.66 -6.32 -6.17
N SER A 142 -14.81 -6.53 -5.53
CA SER A 142 -16.10 -6.11 -6.11
C SER A 142 -16.01 -4.63 -6.54
N PRO A 143 -16.39 -4.30 -7.79
CA PRO A 143 -16.26 -2.95 -8.34
C PRO A 143 -17.10 -1.91 -7.60
N SER A 144 -18.00 -2.33 -6.71
CA SER A 144 -19.11 -1.50 -6.25
C SER A 144 -18.76 -0.44 -5.21
N GLN A 145 -17.69 -0.57 -4.40
CA GLN A 145 -17.33 0.48 -3.42
C GLN A 145 -15.83 0.52 -3.09
N THR A 146 -15.20 -0.64 -2.93
CA THR A 146 -13.80 -0.74 -2.47
C THR A 146 -12.82 -0.24 -3.53
N GLN A 147 -13.02 -0.56 -4.80
CA GLN A 147 -12.14 -0.13 -5.89
C GLN A 147 -12.19 1.40 -6.05
N SER A 148 -13.38 2.00 -6.08
CA SER A 148 -13.56 3.47 -6.18
C SER A 148 -12.94 4.21 -5.00
N GLN A 149 -13.07 3.67 -3.78
CA GLN A 149 -12.43 4.24 -2.58
C GLN A 149 -10.91 4.13 -2.63
N ILE A 150 -10.36 3.01 -3.14
CA ILE A 150 -8.92 2.87 -3.36
C ILE A 150 -8.45 3.92 -4.36
N THR A 151 -9.10 4.04 -5.53
CA THR A 151 -8.73 5.04 -6.55
C THR A 151 -8.78 6.46 -6.00
N ALA A 152 -9.77 6.81 -5.18
CA ALA A 152 -9.85 8.12 -4.54
C ALA A 152 -8.68 8.40 -3.57
N LEU A 153 -8.17 7.38 -2.88
CA LEU A 153 -7.06 7.48 -1.93
C LEU A 153 -5.68 7.32 -2.58
N THR A 154 -5.61 6.59 -3.69
CA THR A 154 -4.41 6.37 -4.47
C THR A 154 -4.25 7.36 -5.62
N GLY A 155 -5.26 8.16 -5.96
CA GLY A 155 -5.23 9.18 -7.03
C GLY A 155 -4.78 8.59 -8.37
N ASP A 156 -5.74 8.28 -9.26
CA ASP A 156 -5.50 7.76 -10.63
C ASP A 156 -4.27 6.86 -10.73
N VAL A 157 -4.33 5.72 -10.03
CA VAL A 157 -3.45 4.61 -10.37
C VAL A 157 -4.19 3.85 -11.44
N GLU A 158 -3.97 4.23 -12.70
CA GLU A 158 -4.12 3.29 -13.81
C GLU A 158 -3.20 2.12 -13.48
N VAL A 159 -3.81 1.05 -12.97
CA VAL A 159 -3.21 -0.26 -12.92
C VAL A 159 -3.24 -0.72 -14.36
N ASP A 160 -2.13 -0.52 -15.06
CA ASP A 160 -1.87 -1.25 -16.30
C ASP A 160 -1.88 -2.74 -15.92
N GLY A 161 -2.94 -3.43 -16.34
CA GLY A 161 -3.34 -4.73 -15.83
C GLY A 161 -4.77 -5.10 -16.22
N GLU A 162 -4.99 -5.17 -17.53
CA GLU A 162 -5.84 -6.13 -18.25
C GLU A 162 -7.37 -6.09 -18.02
N ASP A 163 -8.12 -5.57 -19.00
CA ASP A 163 -9.00 -6.40 -19.86
C ASP A 163 -9.32 -5.62 -21.15
N TYR A 164 -8.50 -5.84 -22.19
CA TYR A 164 -8.89 -5.50 -23.57
C TYR A 164 -9.93 -6.55 -23.96
N GLN A 165 -11.21 -6.28 -23.70
CA GLN A 165 -12.28 -7.15 -24.17
C GLN A 165 -12.31 -7.07 -25.69
N ALA A 166 -11.66 -8.03 -26.35
CA ALA A 166 -11.69 -8.20 -27.79
C ALA A 166 -13.13 -8.52 -28.21
N LEU A 167 -13.86 -7.51 -28.70
CA LEU A 167 -15.11 -7.75 -29.41
C LEU A 167 -14.78 -8.41 -30.74
N THR A 168 -14.79 -9.74 -30.73
CA THR A 168 -14.94 -10.53 -31.93
C THR A 168 -16.43 -10.64 -32.18
N GLU A 169 -16.93 -10.00 -33.23
CA GLU A 169 -18.15 -10.45 -33.89
C GLU A 169 -17.98 -10.21 -35.40
N ARG A 170 -17.53 -11.28 -36.05
CA ARG A 170 -17.92 -11.62 -37.41
C ARG A 170 -19.44 -11.52 -37.49
N GLU A 171 -19.95 -10.73 -38.42
CA GLU A 171 -21.19 -11.11 -39.09
C GLU A 171 -21.02 -10.90 -40.58
N GLU A 172 -21.07 -12.02 -41.30
CA GLU A 172 -21.18 -12.11 -42.74
C GLU A 172 -22.62 -11.76 -43.12
N MET A 173 -22.84 -10.68 -43.89
CA MET A 173 -23.83 -10.65 -44.97
C MET A 173 -23.57 -9.51 -45.95
#